data_AF-A0A5N7MBL8-F1
#
_entry.id   AF-A0A5N7MBL8-F1
#
_cell.length_a   1.000
_cell.length_b   1.000
_cell.length_c   1.000
_cell.angle_alpha   90.00
_cell.angle_beta   90.00
_cell.angle_gamma   90.00
#
_symmetry.space_group_name_H-M   'P 1'
#
loop_
_entity.id
_entity.type
_entity.pdbx_description
1 polymer ?
#
loop_
_entity_poly.entity_id
_entity_poly.type
_entity_poly.pdbx_seq_one_letter_code
_entity_poly.pdbx_strand_id
1 'polypeptide(L)'
;MAKETALLKAYERMLETQDHKKRLAPDRLVTLIADAPWIEAVSAHTEARQAFLEAAITFCASIRNPEPKGSRRAARKDRFTENGREERVS
;
A
#
# COMPACT_ATOMS: atom_id res chain seq x y z
N MET A 1 8.06 8.23 -4.51
CA MET A 1 6.82 8.65 -5.19
C MET A 1 5.68 7.65 -5.03
N ALA A 2 5.86 6.34 -5.26
CA ALA A 2 4.75 5.36 -5.17
C ALA A 2 3.98 5.34 -3.83
N LYS A 3 4.69 5.45 -2.69
CA LYS A 3 4.09 5.45 -1.34
C LYS A 3 3.28 6.72 -1.05
N GLU A 4 3.72 7.86 -1.57
CA GLU A 4 3.03 9.14 -1.46
C GLU A 4 1.76 9.16 -2.30
N THR A 5 1.83 8.67 -3.54
CA THR A 5 0.64 8.55 -4.40
C THR A 5 -0.40 7.57 -3.84
N ALA A 6 0.04 6.52 -3.13
CA ALA A 6 -0.86 5.59 -2.46
C ALA A 6 -1.57 6.24 -1.26
N LEU A 7 -0.85 7.04 -0.47
CA LEU A 7 -1.42 7.79 0.65
C LEU A 7 -2.47 8.81 0.18
N LEU A 8 -2.16 9.58 -0.87
CA LEU A 8 -3.08 10.57 -1.42
C LEU A 8 -4.37 9.92 -1.94
N LYS A 9 -4.27 8.83 -2.71
CA LYS A 9 -5.45 8.09 -3.19
C LYS A 9 -6.31 7.52 -2.07
N ALA A 10 -5.68 7.01 -1.00
CA ALA A 10 -6.40 6.50 0.16
C ALA A 10 -7.12 7.64 0.92
N TYR A 11 -6.51 8.82 0.99
CA TYR A 11 -7.10 10.01 1.58
C TYR A 11 -8.32 10.51 0.79
N GLU A 12 -8.20 10.63 -0.54
CA GLU A 12 -9.31 11.02 -1.43
C GLU A 12 -10.51 10.08 -1.26
N ARG A 13 -10.26 8.76 -1.28
CA ARG A 13 -11.32 7.75 -1.08
C ARG A 13 -11.98 7.84 0.30
N MET A 14 -11.23 8.16 1.35
CA MET A 14 -11.79 8.39 2.69
C MET A 14 -12.72 9.62 2.69
N LEU A 15 -12.35 10.71 2.01
CA LEU A 15 -13.20 11.90 1.91
C LEU A 15 -14.50 11.61 1.14
N GLU A 16 -14.42 10.90 0.01
CA GLU A 16 -15.60 10.53 -0.78
C GLU A 16 -16.62 9.72 0.03
N THR A 17 -16.14 8.69 0.74
CA THR A 17 -16.99 7.86 1.60
C THR A 17 -17.53 8.62 2.81
N GLN A 18 -16.75 9.57 3.36
CA GLN A 18 -17.20 10.44 4.44
C GLN A 18 -18.33 11.36 3.98
N ASP A 19 -18.22 11.96 2.80
CA ASP A 19 -19.24 12.82 2.24
C ASP A 19 -20.50 12.05 1.83
N HIS A 20 -20.34 10.84 1.28
CA HIS A 20 -21.46 9.94 1.01
C HIS A 20 -22.22 9.60 2.30
N LYS A 21 -21.51 9.23 3.37
CA LYS A 21 -22.11 9.02 4.69
C LYS A 21 -22.85 10.27 5.18
N LYS A 22 -22.22 11.45 5.14
CA LYS A 22 -22.87 12.71 5.59
C LYS A 22 -24.17 13.01 4.83
N ARG A 23 -24.24 12.73 3.53
CA ARG A 23 -25.46 12.93 2.72
C ARG A 23 -26.61 12.03 3.17
N LEU A 24 -26.32 10.84 3.67
CA LEU A 24 -27.33 9.87 4.12
C LEU A 24 -27.75 10.08 5.60
N ALA A 25 -26.98 10.84 6.37
CA ALA A 25 -27.20 11.04 7.81
C ALA A 25 -28.48 11.79 8.24
N PRO A 26 -28.99 12.82 7.53
CA PRO A 26 -29.90 13.78 8.16
C PRO A 26 -31.31 13.24 8.51
N ASP A 27 -31.84 12.24 7.79
CA ASP A 27 -33.22 11.76 8.02
C ASP A 27 -33.33 10.28 8.46
N ARG A 28 -32.25 9.49 8.37
CA ARG A 28 -32.29 8.01 8.49
C ARG A 28 -31.99 7.47 9.89
N LEU A 29 -31.38 8.26 10.77
CA LEU A 29 -30.98 7.86 12.12
C LEU A 29 -32.13 7.87 13.15
N VAL A 30 -33.35 8.27 12.74
CA VAL A 30 -34.51 8.39 13.65
C VAL A 30 -35.30 7.07 13.74
N THR A 31 -35.19 6.18 12.76
CA THR A 31 -35.92 4.91 12.76
C THR A 31 -35.02 3.79 13.26
N LEU A 32 -35.47 3.03 14.28
CA LEU A 32 -34.86 1.77 14.78
C LEU A 32 -34.85 0.63 13.74
N ILE A 33 -34.83 0.96 12.45
CA ILE A 33 -34.84 0.05 11.31
C ILE A 33 -33.42 0.01 10.76
N ALA A 34 -32.91 -1.18 10.45
CA ALA A 34 -31.63 -1.34 9.79
C ALA A 34 -31.68 -0.71 8.39
N ASP A 35 -31.09 0.47 8.26
CA ASP A 35 -30.97 1.19 7.01
C ASP A 35 -29.75 0.65 6.24
N ALA A 36 -30.01 -0.27 5.30
CA ALA A 36 -28.95 -0.91 4.52
C ALA A 36 -28.03 0.10 3.80
N PRO A 37 -28.54 1.13 3.09
CA PRO A 37 -27.69 2.17 2.51
C PRO A 37 -26.79 2.90 3.51
N TRP A 38 -27.31 3.21 4.71
CA TRP A 38 -26.50 3.84 5.76
C TRP A 38 -25.43 2.88 6.30
N ILE A 39 -25.78 1.61 6.52
CA ILE A 39 -24.83 0.58 6.99
C ILE A 39 -23.70 0.39 5.98
N GLU A 40 -24.03 0.30 4.69
CA GLU A 40 -23.04 0.21 3.60
C GLU A 40 -22.12 1.44 3.57
N ALA A 41 -22.69 2.65 3.68
CA ALA A 41 -21.90 3.88 3.70
C ALA A 41 -20.98 3.98 4.93
N VAL A 42 -21.42 3.52 6.09
CA VAL A 42 -20.61 3.43 7.31
C VAL A 42 -19.50 2.39 7.17
N SER A 43 -19.80 1.22 6.61
CA SER A 43 -18.81 0.17 6.35
C SER A 43 -17.73 0.66 5.39
N ALA A 44 -18.14 1.21 4.24
CA ALA A 44 -17.24 1.74 3.23
C ALA A 44 -16.32 2.84 3.77
N HIS A 45 -16.87 3.75 4.60
CA HIS A 45 -16.06 4.77 5.27
C HIS A 45 -15.06 4.16 6.27
N THR A 46 -15.46 3.10 6.98
CA THR A 46 -14.58 2.42 7.95
C THR A 46 -13.41 1.74 7.25
N GLU A 47 -13.68 1.01 6.17
CA GLU A 47 -12.66 0.38 5.33
C GLU A 47 -11.71 1.41 4.71
N ALA A 48 -12.26 2.49 4.13
CA ALA A 48 -11.45 3.56 3.54
C ALA A 48 -10.54 4.24 4.58
N ARG A 49 -11.05 4.45 5.81
CA ARG A 49 -10.27 5.00 6.92
C ARG A 49 -9.14 4.05 7.35
N GLN A 50 -9.39 2.75 7.41
CA GLN A 50 -8.36 1.76 7.72
C GLN A 50 -7.25 1.76 6.66
N ALA A 51 -7.62 1.71 5.38
CA ALA A 51 -6.67 1.77 4.28
C ALA A 51 -5.82 3.06 4.29
N PHE A 52 -6.43 4.21 4.63
CA PHE A 52 -5.70 5.46 4.81
C PHE A 52 -4.69 5.39 5.96
N LEU A 53 -5.08 4.84 7.12
CA LEU A 53 -4.18 4.70 8.27
C LEU A 53 -2.99 3.78 7.95
N GLU A 54 -3.22 2.66 7.27
CA GLU A 54 -2.16 1.74 6.84
C GLU A 54 -1.19 2.42 5.85
N ALA A 55 -1.72 3.16 4.88
CA ALA A 55 -0.91 3.93 3.95
C ALA A 55 -0.10 5.03 4.67
N ALA A 56 -0.69 5.70 5.66
CA ALA A 56 -0.03 6.74 6.44
C ALA A 56 1.10 6.15 7.29
N ILE A 57 0.86 5.01 7.96
CA ILE A 57 1.88 4.28 8.73
C ILE A 57 3.03 3.88 7.81
N THR A 58 2.72 3.33 6.64
CA THR A 58 3.73 2.89 5.64
C THR A 58 4.56 4.06 5.12
N PHE A 59 3.92 5.20 4.85
CA PHE A 59 4.58 6.41 4.41
C PHE A 59 5.51 6.96 5.49
N CYS A 60 5.03 7.11 6.73
CA CYS A 60 5.83 7.54 7.87
C CYS A 60 7.02 6.60 8.13
N ALA A 61 6.83 5.29 8.03
CA ALA A 61 7.91 4.32 8.16
C ALA A 61 8.99 4.51 7.07
N SER A 62 8.57 4.83 5.83
CA SER A 62 9.50 5.08 4.73
C SER A 62 10.31 6.37 4.87
N ILE A 63 9.78 7.37 5.58
CA ILE A 63 10.52 8.60 5.92
C ILE A 63 11.51 8.31 7.05
N ARG A 64 11.08 7.56 8.09
CA ARG A 64 11.91 7.26 9.26
C ARG A 64 13.09 6.36 8.91
N ASN A 65 12.85 5.33 8.09
CA ASN A 65 13.86 4.42 7.58
C ASN A 65 13.86 4.51 6.06
N PRO A 66 14.53 5.51 5.46
CA PRO A 66 14.68 5.54 4.02
C PRO A 66 15.44 4.28 3.60
N GLU A 67 14.81 3.43 2.79
CA GLU A 67 15.50 2.26 2.23
C GLU A 67 16.83 2.73 1.63
N PRO A 68 17.95 2.04 1.90
CA PRO A 68 19.22 2.40 1.30
C PRO A 68 19.06 2.38 -0.21
N LYS A 69 19.16 3.57 -0.83
CA LYS A 69 19.11 3.73 -2.28
C LYS A 69 20.34 3.07 -2.89
N GLY A 70 20.26 1.77 -3.12
CA GLY A 70 21.19 1.01 -3.96
C GLY A 70 22.13 0.06 -3.21
N SER A 71 21.72 -1.21 -3.14
CA SER A 71 22.63 -2.33 -3.41
C SER A 71 22.50 -2.79 -4.88
N ARG A 72 22.34 -1.86 -5.83
CA ARG A 72 22.59 -2.18 -7.25
C ARG A 72 24.08 -2.10 -7.54
N ARG A 73 24.88 -2.97 -6.91
CA ARG A 73 26.23 -3.33 -7.33
C ARG A 73 26.70 -4.55 -6.54
N ALA A 74 26.40 -5.73 -7.06
CA ALA A 74 27.24 -6.91 -6.89
C ALA A 74 27.40 -7.55 -8.27
N ALA A 75 28.57 -7.26 -8.85
CA ALA A 75 29.30 -7.99 -9.89
C ALA A 75 28.54 -8.61 -11.07
N ARG A 76 28.61 -7.88 -12.18
CA ARG A 76 28.68 -8.46 -13.52
C ARG A 76 30.04 -9.18 -13.67
N LYS A 77 30.00 -10.42 -14.18
CA LYS A 77 31.07 -11.12 -14.95
C LYS A 77 32.20 -11.79 -14.16
N ASP A 78 32.11 -13.12 -14.04
CA ASP A 78 33.26 -14.00 -14.22
C ASP A 78 32.97 -14.99 -15.34
N ARG A 79 33.65 -14.78 -16.46
CA ARG A 79 33.72 -15.67 -17.62
C ARG A 79 35.17 -15.62 -18.08
N PHE A 80 36.09 -16.29 -17.37
CA PHE A 80 37.38 -16.75 -17.90
C PHE A 80 38.16 -17.60 -16.88
N THR A 81 38.26 -18.91 -17.13
CA THR A 81 39.44 -19.79 -16.88
C THR A 81 39.12 -21.11 -17.58
N GLU A 82 39.51 -21.28 -18.84
CA GLU A 82 40.82 -21.75 -19.32
C GLU A 82 40.80 -23.26 -19.56
N ASN A 83 40.89 -23.62 -20.85
CA ASN A 83 41.11 -24.96 -21.35
C ASN A 83 42.49 -25.48 -20.88
N GLY A 84 42.57 -26.78 -20.57
CA GLY A 84 43.70 -27.62 -20.99
C GLY A 84 44.64 -28.11 -19.89
N ARG A 85 44.60 -29.44 -19.66
CA ARG A 85 45.67 -30.41 -19.27
C ARG A 85 44.93 -31.69 -18.90
N GLU A 86 44.67 -32.65 -19.79
CA GLU A 86 45.59 -33.56 -20.51
C GLU A 86 46.66 -34.22 -19.61
N GLU A 87 46.68 -35.56 -19.68
CA GLU A 87 47.63 -36.56 -19.13
C GLU A 87 47.53 -36.89 -17.63
N ARG A 88 47.59 -38.14 -17.16
CA ARG A 88 47.70 -39.52 -17.71
C ARG A 88 47.63 -40.45 -16.48
N VAL A 89 47.14 -41.70 -16.66
CA VAL A 89 47.64 -42.96 -16.02
C VAL A 89 47.48 -43.04 -14.48
N SER A 90 46.90 -44.08 -13.87
CA SER A 90 46.93 -45.52 -14.15
C SER A 90 45.74 -46.22 -13.50
#